data_AF-A0A951NHG1-F1
#
_entry.id   AF-A0A951NHG1-F1
#
_cell.length_a   1.000
_cell.length_b   1.000
_cell.length_c   1.000
_cell.angle_alpha   90.00
_cell.angle_beta   90.00
_cell.angle_gamma   90.00
#
_symmetry.space_group_name_H-M   'P 1'
#
loop_
_entity.id
_entity.type
_entity.pdbx_description
1 polymer ?
#
loop_
_entity_poly.entity_id
_entity_poly.type
_entity_poly.pdbx_seq_one_letter_code
_entity_poly.pdbx_strand_id
1 'polypeptide(L)'
;VLITATAARWTWHFGDGATATTAVPGSQGRVLHEYAQSGTRSAYVVIEWTGTFRIDGGPVQVVAGTATTTGNPVGVEVKQARAELIGG
;
A
#
# COMPACT_ATOMS: atom_id res chain seq x y z
N VAL A 1 16.24 -18.12 19.76
CA VAL A 1 15.21 -18.06 18.70
C VAL A 1 15.54 -16.97 17.71
N LEU A 2 15.49 -17.26 16.41
CA LEU A 2 15.60 -16.27 15.32
C LEU A 2 14.27 -16.21 14.58
N ILE A 3 13.79 -15.01 14.26
CA ILE A 3 12.57 -14.77 13.49
C ILE A 3 12.93 -13.91 12.27
N THR A 4 12.40 -14.27 11.12
CA THR A 4 12.53 -13.52 9.87
C THR A 4 11.13 -13.18 9.38
N ALA A 5 10.89 -11.91 9.07
CA ALA A 5 9.64 -11.43 8.48
C ALA A 5 9.86 -11.11 6.99
N THR A 6 8.88 -11.41 6.15
CA THR A 6 8.90 -11.16 4.71
C THR A 6 7.58 -10.53 4.30
N ALA A 7 7.65 -9.35 3.68
CA ALA A 7 6.46 -8.68 3.16
C ALA A 7 5.89 -9.51 2.00
N ALA A 8 4.61 -9.82 2.08
CA ALA A 8 3.92 -10.72 1.16
C ALA A 8 2.87 -9.99 0.30
N ARG A 9 2.26 -8.92 0.83
CA ARG A 9 1.19 -8.20 0.15
C ARG A 9 1.12 -6.75 0.59
N TRP A 10 0.83 -5.86 -0.36
CA TRP A 10 0.58 -4.44 -0.13
C TRP A 10 -0.84 -4.11 -0.60
N THR A 11 -1.65 -3.54 0.28
CA THR A 11 -2.99 -3.04 -0.04
C THR A 11 -2.97 -1.53 0.06
N TRP A 12 -3.11 -0.87 -1.09
CA TRP A 12 -3.16 0.57 -1.24
C TRP A 12 -4.60 1.05 -1.02
N HIS A 13 -4.76 2.07 -0.20
CA HIS A 13 -6.02 2.77 0.02
C HIS A 13 -5.85 4.19 -0.49
N PHE A 14 -6.65 4.60 -1.49
CA PHE A 14 -6.45 5.89 -2.18
C PHE A 14 -7.17 7.06 -1.52
N GLY A 15 -8.00 6.80 -0.50
CA GLY A 15 -8.71 7.83 0.26
C GLY A 15 -10.05 8.27 -0.35
N ASP A 16 -10.47 7.66 -1.46
CA ASP A 16 -11.77 7.87 -2.12
C ASP A 16 -12.66 6.60 -2.08
N GLY A 17 -12.25 5.59 -1.31
CA GLY A 17 -12.93 4.29 -1.20
C GLY A 17 -12.36 3.22 -2.12
N ALA A 18 -11.56 3.57 -3.12
CA ALA A 18 -10.89 2.60 -3.98
C ALA A 18 -9.65 2.00 -3.28
N THR A 19 -9.34 0.75 -3.66
CA THR A 19 -8.15 0.05 -3.22
C THR A 19 -7.47 -0.69 -4.36
N ALA A 20 -6.17 -0.96 -4.20
CA ALA A 20 -5.41 -1.83 -5.10
C ALA A 20 -4.52 -2.77 -4.29
N THR A 21 -4.28 -3.98 -4.77
CA THR A 21 -3.39 -4.95 -4.12
C THR A 21 -2.23 -5.33 -5.04
N THR A 22 -1.02 -5.35 -4.49
CA THR A 22 0.19 -5.75 -5.21
C THR A 22 0.97 -6.80 -4.42
N ALA A 23 1.62 -7.74 -5.11
CA ALA A 23 2.45 -8.82 -4.52
C ALA A 23 3.93 -8.44 -4.38
N VAL A 24 4.31 -7.31 -4.95
CA VAL A 24 5.54 -6.54 -4.70
C VAL A 24 5.10 -5.10 -4.40
N PRO A 25 5.97 -4.19 -3.94
CA PRO A 25 5.61 -2.79 -3.67
C PRO A 25 5.04 -1.94 -4.85
N GLY A 26 4.38 -2.52 -5.86
CA GLY A 26 4.07 -1.90 -7.15
C GLY A 26 5.23 -2.09 -8.14
N SER A 27 5.03 -1.84 -9.44
CA SER A 27 6.15 -1.91 -10.39
C SER A 27 7.15 -0.81 -10.03
N GLN A 28 8.36 -1.18 -9.61
CA GLN A 28 9.37 -0.22 -9.13
C GLN A 28 8.89 0.70 -7.99
N GLY A 29 8.00 0.24 -7.12
CA GLY A 29 7.54 1.07 -5.99
C GLY A 29 6.46 2.09 -6.34
N ARG A 30 5.79 1.96 -7.51
CA ARG A 30 4.75 2.89 -7.96
C ARG A 30 3.39 2.20 -8.10
N VAL A 31 2.35 2.93 -7.72
CA VAL A 31 0.94 2.62 -7.93
C VAL A 31 0.26 3.84 -8.56
N LEU A 32 -0.64 3.61 -9.52
CA LEU A 32 -1.39 4.66 -10.19
C LEU A 32 -2.88 4.51 -9.86
N HIS A 33 -3.56 5.65 -9.68
CA HIS A 33 -4.99 5.72 -9.43
C HIS A 33 -5.55 7.03 -9.98
N GLU A 34 -6.70 6.97 -10.62
CA GLU A 34 -7.40 8.13 -11.17
C GLU A 34 -8.54 8.56 -10.23
N TYR A 35 -8.56 9.83 -9.87
CA TYR A 35 -9.57 10.39 -8.98
C TYR A 35 -10.68 11.07 -9.78
N ALA A 36 -11.93 10.63 -9.56
CA ALA A 36 -13.09 11.19 -10.27
C ALA A 36 -13.51 12.60 -9.77
N GLN A 37 -13.12 12.96 -8.54
CA GLN A 37 -13.53 14.22 -7.90
C GLN A 37 -12.31 14.94 -7.34
N SER A 38 -12.31 16.27 -7.47
CA SER A 38 -11.32 17.13 -6.82
C SER A 38 -11.43 17.09 -5.29
N GLY A 39 -10.38 17.60 -4.63
CA GLY A 39 -10.28 17.69 -3.19
C GLY A 39 -9.13 16.86 -2.62
N THR A 40 -8.90 17.01 -1.32
CA THR A 40 -7.84 16.27 -0.63
C THR A 40 -8.27 14.82 -0.36
N ARG A 41 -7.36 13.87 -0.59
CA ARG A 41 -7.54 12.45 -0.32
C ARG A 41 -6.47 11.97 0.65
N SER A 42 -6.86 11.13 1.60
CA SER A 42 -5.94 10.55 2.59
C SER A 42 -5.55 9.15 2.14
N ALA A 43 -4.41 9.04 1.47
CA ALA A 43 -3.92 7.77 0.93
C ALA A 43 -2.96 7.08 1.91
N TYR A 44 -3.05 5.76 2.05
CA TYR A 44 -2.17 4.96 2.91
C TYR A 44 -2.02 3.53 2.37
N VAL A 45 -1.11 2.75 2.95
CA VAL A 45 -0.86 1.35 2.57
C VAL A 45 -0.92 0.44 3.79
N VAL A 46 -1.47 -0.76 3.63
CA VAL A 46 -1.41 -1.85 4.60
C VAL A 46 -0.49 -2.93 4.04
N ILE A 47 0.54 -3.31 4.79
CA ILE A 47 1.50 -4.35 4.43
C ILE A 47 1.22 -5.60 5.25
N GLU A 48 1.03 -6.73 4.58
CA GLU A 48 0.92 -8.04 5.19
C GLU A 48 2.28 -8.76 5.17
N TRP A 49 2.66 -9.34 6.31
CA TRP A 49 3.92 -10.00 6.55
C TRP A 49 3.70 -11.49 6.84
N THR A 50 4.49 -12.33 6.18
CA THR A 50 4.70 -13.73 6.56
C THR A 50 5.98 -13.83 7.39
N GLY A 51 6.13 -14.91 8.14
CA GLY A 51 7.30 -15.10 8.97
C GLY A 51 7.79 -16.55 9.02
N THR A 52 9.07 -16.70 9.31
CA THR A 52 9.68 -17.98 9.67
C THR A 52 10.46 -17.85 10.96
N PHE A 53 10.55 -18.92 11.74
CA PHE A 53 11.36 -18.96 12.95
C PHE A 53 12.20 -20.22 13.04
N ARG A 54 13.26 -20.17 13.87
CA ARG A 54 14.04 -21.35 14.26
C ARG A 54 14.50 -21.25 15.71
N ILE A 55 14.55 -22.39 16.39
CA ILE A 55 14.98 -22.51 17.78
C ILE A 55 16.36 -23.17 17.79
N ASP A 56 17.33 -22.48 18.38
CA ASP A 56 18.69 -22.97 18.66
C ASP A 56 19.37 -23.74 17.52
N GLY A 57 19.29 -23.19 16.30
CA GLY A 57 19.93 -23.77 15.12
C GLY A 57 19.17 -24.95 14.47
N GLY A 58 18.01 -25.32 15.02
CA GLY A 58 17.10 -26.30 14.45
C GLY A 58 16.47 -25.87 13.11
N PRO A 59 15.58 -26.72 12.56
CA PRO A 59 14.95 -26.47 11.26
C PRO A 59 14.12 -25.18 11.26
N VAL A 60 14.02 -24.55 10.08
CA VAL A 60 13.17 -23.39 9.86
C VAL A 60 11.71 -23.83 9.84
N GLN A 61 10.87 -23.13 10.58
CA GLN A 61 9.42 -23.34 10.65
C GLN A 61 8.68 -22.09 10.21
N VAL A 62 7.53 -22.26 9.54
CA VAL A 62 6.66 -21.15 9.15
C VAL A 62 5.84 -20.70 10.35
N VAL A 63 5.69 -19.39 10.53
CA VAL A 63 4.76 -18.81 11.50
C VAL A 63 3.34 -19.00 10.98
N ALA A 64 2.46 -19.60 11.78
CA ALA A 64 1.05 -19.70 11.42
C ALA A 64 0.40 -18.31 11.46
N GLY A 65 -0.15 -17.87 10.33
CA GLY A 65 -0.79 -16.57 10.18
C GLY A 65 0.13 -15.47 9.63
N THR A 66 -0.39 -14.25 9.63
CA THR A 66 0.29 -13.06 9.12
C THR A 66 0.23 -11.93 10.13
N ALA A 67 1.15 -10.98 10.00
CA ALA A 67 1.11 -9.71 10.73
C ALA A 67 0.85 -8.56 9.75
N THR A 68 0.28 -7.45 10.21
CA THR A 68 0.02 -6.29 9.36
C THR A 68 0.66 -5.02 9.91
N THR A 69 1.17 -4.18 9.01
CA THR A 69 1.61 -2.81 9.33
C THR A 69 0.83 -1.82 8.48
N THR A 70 0.27 -0.79 9.11
CA THR A 70 -0.40 0.32 8.41
C THR A 70 0.56 1.50 8.32
N GLY A 71 0.78 1.99 7.11
CA GLY A 71 1.58 3.19 6.87
C GLY A 71 0.84 4.47 7.30
N ASN A 72 1.60 5.51 7.61
CA ASN A 72 1.04 6.82 7.92
C ASN A 72 0.31 7.39 6.68
N PRO A 73 -0.91 7.94 6.85
CA PRO A 73 -1.61 8.55 5.73
C PRO A 73 -0.90 9.79 5.18
N VAL A 74 -0.95 9.94 3.87
CA VAL A 74 -0.42 11.09 3.12
C VAL A 74 -1.58 11.80 2.42
N GLY A 75 -1.58 13.13 2.49
CA GLY A 75 -2.55 13.96 1.78
C GLY A 75 -2.20 14.12 0.30
N VAL A 76 -3.13 13.77 -0.57
CA VAL A 76 -3.05 13.96 -2.03
C VAL A 76 -4.04 15.04 -2.43
N GLU A 77 -3.56 16.13 -3.04
CA GLU A 77 -4.42 17.22 -3.53
C GLU A 77 -4.84 16.94 -4.98
N VAL A 78 -6.11 16.61 -5.20
CA VAL A 78 -6.67 16.38 -6.53
C VAL A 78 -7.28 17.67 -7.06
N LYS A 79 -6.76 18.16 -8.19
CA LYS A 79 -7.28 19.36 -8.88
C LYS A 79 -7.99 18.98 -10.16
N GLN A 80 -9.05 19.72 -10.47
CA GLN A 80 -9.72 19.65 -11.76
C GLN A 80 -9.20 20.78 -12.66
N ALA A 81 -8.86 20.47 -13.91
CA ALA A 81 -8.64 21.49 -14.93
C ALA A 81 -10.00 21.87 -15.55
N ARG A 82 -10.34 23.17 -15.56
CA ARG A 82 -11.47 23.69 -16.35
C ARG A 82 -10.91 24.35 -17.60
N ALA A 83 -11.33 23.88 -18.78
CA ALA A 83 -11.08 24.61 -20.02
C ALA A 83 -12.11 25.72 -20.17
N GLU A 84 -11.65 26.96 -20.41
CA GLU A 84 -12.50 28.07 -20.81
C GLU A 84 -12.13 28.51 -22.22
N LEU A 85 -13.13 28.65 -23.09
CA LEU A 85 -12.95 29.22 -24.42
C LEU A 85 -13.25 30.72 -24.32
N ILE A 86 -12.24 31.57 -24.54
CA ILE A 86 -12.42 33.01 -24.67
C ILE A 86 -12.54 33.33 -26.16
N GLY A 87 -13.73 33.73 -26.60
CA GLY A 87 -13.93 34.31 -27.93
C GLY A 87 -13.37 35.73 -27.96
N GLY A 88 -12.56 36.03 -28.96
CA GLY A 88 -11.96 37.35 -29.19
C GLY A 88 -12.90 38.37 -29.81
#